data_AF-A0A7S0L7M0-F1
#
_entry.id   AF-A0A7S0L7M0-F1
#
_cell.length_a   1.000
_cell.length_b   1.000
_cell.length_c   1.000
_cell.angle_alpha   90.00
_cell.angle_beta   90.00
_cell.angle_gamma   90.00
#
_symmetry.space_group_name_H-M   'P 1'
#
loop_
_entity.id
_entity.type
_entity.pdbx_description
1 polymer ?
#
loop_
_entity_poly.entity_id
_entity_poly.type
_entity_poly.pdbx_seq_one_letter_code
_entity_poly.pdbx_strand_id
1 'polypeptide(L)'
;AQSGMAAGTPFEIFSIDGLFSSPSGLYAGQTLGFVHLDVEGFELDVLRGAVTTLRRDAPVLSTEVGVHANHTYTQELLRLVESLGYVSYMIDEVCGNRMDLRNLLHVPRRLLRAFSYSPTFGLAMVSGAVFRVNAISVLHTAYPCCRLGNECCPTEQGCCSENRILRWASQRNATSPPRWRQQHGDPSWTARQILEVPTFKRSNQWMKGVWGRMHNSQL
;
A
#
# COMPACT_ATOMS: atom_id res chain seq x y z
N ALA A 1 7.35 3.31 -28.01
CA ALA A 1 8.17 4.07 -27.05
C ALA A 1 7.29 5.18 -26.50
N GLN A 2 6.90 5.14 -25.22
CA GLN A 2 6.21 6.27 -24.60
C GLN A 2 7.25 7.38 -24.43
N SER A 3 7.10 8.49 -25.16
CA SER A 3 7.84 9.71 -24.88
C SER A 3 7.36 10.21 -23.52
N GLY A 4 8.20 10.08 -22.49
CA GLY A 4 7.95 10.75 -21.22
C GLY A 4 7.76 12.25 -21.46
N MET A 5 6.86 12.88 -20.72
CA MET A 5 6.71 14.34 -20.77
C MET A 5 8.04 15.00 -20.39
N ALA A 6 8.47 16.01 -21.15
CA ALA A 6 9.71 16.72 -20.85
C ALA A 6 9.56 17.48 -19.53
N ALA A 7 10.61 17.49 -18.70
CA ALA A 7 10.62 18.26 -17.45
C ALA A 7 10.26 19.73 -17.73
N GLY A 8 9.35 20.30 -16.93
CA GLY A 8 8.85 21.65 -17.10
C GLY A 8 7.71 21.81 -18.12
N THR A 9 7.24 20.71 -18.74
CA THR A 9 6.02 20.75 -19.56
C THR A 9 4.82 20.98 -18.63
N PRO A 10 4.05 22.07 -18.80
CA PRO A 10 2.87 22.31 -17.99
C PRO A 10 1.81 21.25 -18.31
N PHE A 11 1.08 20.82 -17.28
CA PHE A 11 -0.07 19.94 -17.40
C PHE A 11 -1.19 20.44 -16.50
N GLU A 12 -2.42 20.15 -16.89
CA GLU A 12 -3.58 20.47 -16.09
C GLU A 12 -3.75 19.47 -14.95
N ILE A 13 -4.16 19.97 -13.78
CA ILE A 13 -4.43 19.15 -12.60
C ILE A 13 -5.93 19.25 -12.32
N PHE A 14 -6.58 18.09 -12.25
CA PHE A 14 -7.99 17.99 -11.90
C PHE A 14 -8.15 17.23 -10.59
N SER A 15 -9.10 17.68 -9.76
CA SER A 15 -9.55 16.89 -8.62
C SER A 15 -10.53 15.81 -9.09
N ILE A 16 -10.63 14.69 -8.35
CA ILE A 16 -11.61 13.65 -8.65
C ILE A 16 -13.03 14.22 -8.59
N ASP A 17 -13.31 15.14 -7.66
CA ASP A 17 -14.59 15.85 -7.61
C ASP A 17 -14.85 16.69 -8.86
N GLY A 18 -13.82 17.37 -9.39
CA GLY A 18 -13.93 18.09 -10.67
C GLY A 18 -14.25 17.17 -11.84
N LEU A 19 -13.78 15.92 -11.81
CA LEU A 19 -14.02 14.93 -12.86
C LEU A 19 -15.41 14.28 -12.79
N PHE A 20 -15.90 13.94 -11.59
CA PHE A 20 -17.11 13.12 -11.39
C PHE A 20 -18.32 13.86 -10.79
N SER A 21 -18.07 14.94 -10.05
CA SER A 21 -19.10 15.67 -9.30
C SER A 21 -19.40 17.06 -9.87
N SER A 22 -18.53 17.60 -10.73
CA SER A 22 -18.83 18.82 -11.49
C SER A 22 -19.87 18.56 -12.59
N PRO A 23 -20.83 19.47 -12.83
CA PRO A 23 -21.75 19.37 -13.98
C PRO A 23 -21.03 19.35 -15.34
N SER A 24 -19.86 19.99 -15.43
CA SER A 24 -19.00 19.99 -16.62
C SER A 24 -17.86 18.97 -16.55
N GLY A 25 -17.85 18.11 -15.53
CA GLY A 25 -16.82 17.10 -15.35
C GLY A 25 -16.86 16.06 -16.45
N LEU A 26 -15.69 15.55 -16.85
CA LEU A 26 -15.57 14.56 -17.93
C LEU A 26 -16.40 13.29 -17.68
N TYR A 27 -16.60 12.94 -16.42
CA TYR A 27 -17.37 11.78 -15.98
C TYR A 27 -18.64 12.17 -15.20
N ALA A 28 -19.19 13.36 -15.46
CA ALA A 28 -20.42 13.81 -14.84
C ALA A 28 -21.55 12.77 -15.02
N GLY A 29 -22.22 12.43 -13.92
CA GLY A 29 -23.29 11.42 -13.89
C GLY A 29 -22.82 9.95 -13.88
N GLN A 30 -21.51 9.69 -13.99
CA GLN A 30 -20.94 8.35 -13.81
C GLN A 30 -20.64 8.07 -12.33
N THR A 31 -20.66 6.79 -11.95
CA THR A 31 -20.30 6.31 -10.61
C THR A 31 -18.88 5.74 -10.62
N LEU A 32 -18.02 6.24 -9.74
CA LEU A 32 -16.70 5.66 -9.49
C LEU A 32 -16.85 4.36 -8.67
N GLY A 33 -16.51 3.22 -9.27
CA GLY A 33 -16.63 1.90 -8.60
C GLY A 33 -15.35 1.45 -7.87
N PHE A 34 -14.19 1.80 -8.41
CA PHE A 34 -12.88 1.45 -7.88
C PHE A 34 -11.83 2.51 -8.26
N VAL A 35 -10.85 2.75 -7.38
CA VAL A 35 -9.70 3.61 -7.68
C VAL A 35 -8.41 3.08 -7.07
N HIS A 36 -7.33 3.05 -7.85
CA HIS A 36 -5.98 2.80 -7.38
C HIS A 36 -5.17 4.08 -7.49
N LEU A 37 -4.62 4.55 -6.36
CA LEU A 37 -3.85 5.77 -6.24
C LEU A 37 -2.39 5.42 -5.95
N ASP A 38 -1.57 5.54 -6.99
CA ASP A 38 -0.12 5.58 -6.93
C ASP A 38 0.29 6.90 -7.58
N VAL A 39 0.49 7.93 -6.75
CA VAL A 39 0.72 9.31 -7.19
C VAL A 39 1.97 9.89 -6.53
N GLU A 40 2.94 9.03 -6.26
CA GLU A 40 4.29 9.39 -5.80
C GLU A 40 4.27 10.28 -4.54
N GLY A 41 3.39 9.99 -3.58
CA GLY A 41 3.32 10.69 -2.29
C GLY A 41 2.29 11.81 -2.18
N PHE A 42 1.41 11.94 -3.18
CA PHE A 42 0.30 12.92 -3.20
C PHE A 42 -1.07 12.30 -2.90
N GLU A 43 -1.12 11.09 -2.31
CA GLU A 43 -2.36 10.32 -2.14
C GLU A 43 -3.37 11.06 -1.26
N LEU A 44 -2.95 11.68 -0.15
CA LEU A 44 -3.84 12.46 0.74
C LEU A 44 -4.42 13.67 0.02
N ASP A 45 -3.63 14.33 -0.83
CA ASP A 45 -4.06 15.53 -1.57
C ASP A 45 -5.09 15.17 -2.64
N VAL A 46 -4.88 14.06 -3.34
CA VAL A 46 -5.89 13.49 -4.25
C VAL A 46 -7.18 13.14 -3.50
N LEU A 47 -7.08 12.50 -2.33
CA LEU A 47 -8.25 12.15 -1.51
C LEU A 47 -9.00 13.39 -0.99
N ARG A 48 -8.28 14.46 -0.60
CA ARG A 48 -8.89 15.75 -0.23
C ARG A 48 -9.66 16.36 -1.39
N GLY A 49 -9.18 16.21 -2.63
CA GLY A 49 -9.87 16.60 -3.86
C GLY A 49 -11.00 15.65 -4.32
N ALA A 50 -11.29 14.59 -3.55
CA ALA A 50 -12.25 13.54 -3.95
C ALA A 50 -13.42 13.37 -2.96
N VAL A 51 -13.52 14.22 -1.94
CA VAL A 51 -14.43 14.01 -0.80
C VAL A 51 -15.89 13.85 -1.24
N THR A 52 -16.37 14.67 -2.18
CA THR A 52 -17.76 14.62 -2.65
C THR A 52 -18.05 13.30 -3.36
N THR A 53 -17.17 12.92 -4.28
CA THR A 53 -17.28 11.71 -5.09
C THR A 53 -17.16 10.46 -4.21
N LEU A 54 -16.18 10.42 -3.30
CA LEU A 54 -15.96 9.29 -2.40
C LEU A 54 -17.13 9.08 -1.42
N ARG A 55 -17.82 10.15 -0.99
CA ARG A 55 -19.03 10.03 -0.16
C ARG A 55 -20.22 9.52 -0.96
N ARG A 56 -20.41 10.03 -2.18
CA ARG A 56 -21.53 9.68 -3.07
C ARG A 56 -21.42 8.23 -3.54
N ASP A 57 -20.29 7.88 -4.12
CA ASP A 57 -20.11 6.62 -4.83
C ASP A 57 -19.61 5.51 -3.91
N ALA A 58 -18.85 5.89 -2.88
CA ALA A 58 -18.19 4.96 -1.97
C ALA A 58 -17.51 3.79 -2.72
N PRO A 59 -16.54 4.07 -3.62
CA PRO A 59 -15.78 3.05 -4.33
C PRO A 59 -14.92 2.21 -3.38
N VAL A 60 -14.49 1.03 -3.79
CA VAL A 60 -13.29 0.44 -3.15
C VAL A 60 -12.07 1.23 -3.60
N LEU A 61 -11.19 1.64 -2.69
CA LEU A 61 -9.98 2.37 -3.06
C LEU A 61 -8.72 1.64 -2.59
N SER A 62 -7.61 1.84 -3.30
CA SER A 62 -6.28 1.49 -2.81
C SER A 62 -5.32 2.67 -2.92
N THR A 63 -4.46 2.85 -1.92
CA THR A 63 -3.40 3.87 -1.90
C THR A 63 -2.04 3.22 -1.66
N GLU A 64 -0.98 3.71 -2.30
CA GLU A 64 0.39 3.38 -1.92
C GLU A 64 0.94 4.45 -0.96
N VAL A 65 1.48 4.05 0.20
CA VAL A 65 2.04 5.00 1.17
C VAL A 65 3.36 4.55 1.75
N GLY A 66 4.28 5.50 1.94
CA GLY A 66 5.50 5.33 2.73
C GLY A 66 5.20 5.48 4.23
N VAL A 67 4.81 4.38 4.88
CA VAL A 67 4.20 4.39 6.23
C VAL A 67 5.08 5.09 7.27
N HIS A 68 6.39 4.87 7.23
CA HIS A 68 7.32 5.43 8.20
C HIS A 68 8.05 6.68 7.69
N ALA A 69 8.25 6.80 6.37
CA ALA A 69 8.80 7.99 5.72
C ALA A 69 8.12 9.28 6.19
N ASN A 70 6.80 9.25 6.20
CA ASN A 70 5.95 10.37 6.54
C ASN A 70 4.76 9.84 7.34
N HIS A 71 5.03 9.47 8.59
CA HIS A 71 4.03 8.88 9.46
C HIS A 71 2.84 9.82 9.64
N THR A 72 3.06 11.13 9.78
CA THR A 72 1.98 12.10 9.99
C THR A 72 1.04 12.12 8.80
N TYR A 73 1.59 12.16 7.58
CA TYR A 73 0.80 12.09 6.35
C TYR A 73 0.01 10.79 6.24
N THR A 74 0.64 9.65 6.50
CA THR A 74 -0.03 8.33 6.49
C THR A 74 -1.18 8.28 7.50
N GLN A 75 -0.97 8.83 8.71
CA GLN A 75 -1.99 8.88 9.74
C GLN A 75 -3.14 9.82 9.35
N GLU A 76 -2.85 10.99 8.78
CA GLU A 76 -3.86 11.91 8.27
C GLU A 76 -4.70 11.30 7.15
N LEU A 77 -4.06 10.60 6.21
CA LEU A 77 -4.73 9.82 5.16
C LEU A 77 -5.70 8.81 5.76
N LEU A 78 -5.24 8.00 6.72
CA LEU A 78 -6.10 7.01 7.35
C LEU A 78 -7.24 7.62 8.16
N ARG A 79 -7.02 8.76 8.84
CA ARG A 79 -8.08 9.50 9.54
C ARG A 79 -9.11 10.07 8.57
N LEU A 80 -8.66 10.66 7.45
CA LEU A 80 -9.55 11.15 6.41
C LEU A 80 -10.41 10.03 5.85
N VAL A 81 -9.79 8.93 5.41
CA VAL A 81 -10.50 7.79 4.83
C VAL A 81 -11.48 7.18 5.85
N GLU A 82 -11.07 7.04 7.12
CA GLU A 82 -11.98 6.59 8.19
C GLU A 82 -13.18 7.53 8.36
N SER A 83 -12.97 8.84 8.35
CA SER A 83 -14.04 9.85 8.45
C SER A 83 -15.04 9.81 7.29
N LEU A 84 -14.62 9.28 6.13
CA LEU A 84 -15.47 9.07 4.96
C LEU A 84 -16.26 7.75 5.01
N GLY A 85 -16.15 7.00 6.11
CA GLY A 85 -16.93 5.78 6.34
C GLY A 85 -16.27 4.50 5.83
N TYR A 86 -14.93 4.50 5.71
CA TYR A 86 -14.17 3.33 5.26
C TYR A 86 -13.53 2.56 6.42
N VAL A 87 -13.10 1.33 6.11
CA VAL A 87 -12.17 0.53 6.91
C VAL A 87 -10.96 0.20 6.04
N SER A 88 -9.78 0.42 6.59
CA SER A 88 -8.51 0.23 5.90
C SER A 88 -7.89 -1.12 6.24
N TYR A 89 -7.25 -1.72 5.25
CA TYR A 89 -6.45 -2.92 5.33
C TYR A 89 -5.09 -2.66 4.69
N MET A 90 -4.02 -3.19 5.27
CA MET A 90 -2.68 -3.16 4.70
C MET A 90 -2.41 -4.50 4.02
N ILE A 91 -1.82 -4.46 2.83
CA ILE A 91 -1.39 -5.65 2.07
C ILE A 91 0.08 -5.93 2.39
N ASP A 92 0.42 -7.16 2.77
CA ASP A 92 1.81 -7.57 2.99
C ASP A 92 2.47 -7.93 1.67
N GLU A 93 2.94 -6.91 0.96
CA GLU A 93 3.66 -7.09 -0.29
C GLU A 93 4.88 -6.16 -0.38
N VAL A 94 5.75 -6.47 -1.35
CA VAL A 94 6.90 -5.62 -1.67
C VAL A 94 6.46 -4.57 -2.70
N CYS A 95 6.31 -3.33 -2.24
CA CYS A 95 5.99 -2.17 -3.07
C CYS A 95 7.30 -1.40 -3.36
N GLY A 96 7.78 -1.47 -4.61
CA GLY A 96 9.01 -0.78 -5.00
C GLY A 96 10.28 -1.25 -4.26
N ASN A 97 11.16 -0.31 -3.96
CA ASN A 97 12.49 -0.58 -3.39
C ASN A 97 12.59 -0.32 -1.88
N ARG A 98 11.55 0.28 -1.29
CA ARG A 98 11.51 0.62 0.12
C ARG A 98 10.60 -0.35 0.84
N MET A 99 11.12 -0.95 1.89
CA MET A 99 10.36 -1.94 2.64
C MET A 99 9.24 -1.32 3.50
N ASP A 100 9.18 0.00 3.67
CA ASP A 100 8.08 0.69 4.38
C ASP A 100 6.95 1.16 3.46
N LEU A 101 7.08 1.01 2.14
CA LEU A 101 6.00 1.28 1.19
C LEU A 101 4.96 0.17 1.25
N ARG A 102 3.68 0.54 1.35
CA ARG A 102 2.56 -0.40 1.42
C ARG A 102 1.40 0.07 0.58
N ASN A 103 0.80 -0.87 -0.12
CA ASN A 103 -0.58 -0.73 -0.56
C ASN A 103 -1.53 -0.90 0.61
N LEU A 104 -2.42 0.07 0.76
CA LEU A 104 -3.56 0.04 1.65
C LEU A 104 -4.81 -0.14 0.80
N LEU A 105 -5.65 -1.10 1.16
CA LEU A 105 -6.98 -1.29 0.61
C LEU A 105 -8.01 -0.68 1.57
N HIS A 106 -8.84 0.24 1.09
CA HIS A 106 -9.90 0.84 1.89
C HIS A 106 -11.26 0.45 1.34
N VAL A 107 -12.04 -0.20 2.20
CA VAL A 107 -13.34 -0.78 1.88
C VAL A 107 -14.41 0.06 2.57
N PRO A 108 -15.43 0.55 1.84
CA PRO A 108 -16.57 1.24 2.45
C PRO A 108 -17.23 0.34 3.50
N ARG A 109 -17.59 0.88 4.67
CA ARG A 109 -18.22 0.10 5.74
C ARG A 109 -19.47 -0.64 5.28
N ARG A 110 -20.24 -0.05 4.36
CA ARG A 110 -21.43 -0.66 3.74
C ARG A 110 -21.13 -1.92 2.92
N LEU A 111 -19.91 -2.08 2.41
CA LEU A 111 -19.49 -3.24 1.61
C LEU A 111 -18.80 -4.33 2.44
N LEU A 112 -18.53 -4.10 3.73
CA LEU A 112 -17.79 -5.04 4.57
C LEU A 112 -18.45 -6.42 4.65
N ARG A 113 -19.79 -6.47 4.63
CA ARG A 113 -20.52 -7.75 4.63
C ARG A 113 -20.24 -8.56 3.36
N ALA A 114 -20.21 -7.92 2.20
CA ALA A 114 -19.86 -8.59 0.95
C ALA A 114 -18.40 -9.06 0.96
N PHE A 115 -17.49 -8.22 1.48
CA PHE A 115 -16.08 -8.58 1.63
C PHE A 115 -15.85 -9.74 2.62
N SER A 116 -16.58 -9.79 3.73
CA SER A 116 -16.42 -10.86 4.73
C SER A 116 -16.82 -12.24 4.22
N TYR A 117 -17.67 -12.32 3.19
CA TYR A 117 -18.05 -13.57 2.56
C TYR A 117 -17.13 -13.98 1.41
N SER A 118 -16.15 -13.17 1.03
CA SER A 118 -15.17 -13.53 0.00
C SER A 118 -14.20 -14.57 0.54
N PRO A 119 -14.18 -15.81 0.00
CA PRO A 119 -13.23 -16.83 0.43
C PRO A 119 -11.78 -16.40 0.21
N THR A 120 -11.53 -15.68 -0.89
CA THR A 120 -10.21 -15.12 -1.21
C THR A 120 -9.76 -14.10 -0.17
N PHE A 121 -10.64 -13.19 0.23
CA PHE A 121 -10.30 -12.19 1.25
C PHE A 121 -10.14 -12.85 2.62
N GLY A 122 -10.99 -13.81 2.96
CA GLY A 122 -10.86 -14.61 4.18
C GLY A 122 -9.52 -15.36 4.25
N LEU A 123 -9.12 -16.02 3.15
CA LEU A 123 -7.82 -16.68 3.05
C LEU A 123 -6.66 -15.69 3.19
N ALA A 124 -6.75 -14.52 2.53
CA ALA A 124 -5.73 -13.48 2.63
C ALA A 124 -5.57 -12.95 4.06
N MET A 125 -6.68 -12.78 4.79
CA MET A 125 -6.65 -12.37 6.20
C MET A 125 -6.05 -13.47 7.10
N VAL A 126 -6.46 -14.73 6.93
CA VAL A 126 -5.98 -15.87 7.76
C VAL A 126 -4.52 -16.22 7.47
N SER A 127 -4.07 -16.06 6.23
CA SER A 127 -2.66 -16.28 5.85
C SER A 127 -1.72 -15.14 6.25
N GLY A 128 -2.27 -14.03 6.75
CA GLY A 128 -1.50 -12.83 7.05
C GLY A 128 -1.01 -12.08 5.80
N ALA A 129 -1.66 -12.26 4.64
CA ALA A 129 -1.38 -11.44 3.47
C ALA A 129 -2.07 -10.06 3.55
N VAL A 130 -3.13 -9.94 4.35
CA VAL A 130 -3.89 -8.70 4.55
C VAL A 130 -4.21 -8.50 6.03
N PHE A 131 -4.06 -7.26 6.52
CA PHE A 131 -4.31 -6.93 7.92
C PHE A 131 -5.18 -5.69 8.04
N ARG A 132 -6.13 -5.67 8.97
CA ARG A 132 -6.87 -4.45 9.27
C ARG A 132 -5.95 -3.43 9.96
N VAL A 133 -5.97 -2.18 9.50
CA VAL A 133 -5.17 -1.09 10.07
C VAL A 133 -5.99 0.18 10.29
N ASN A 134 -5.52 1.03 11.20
CA ASN A 134 -5.98 2.41 11.38
C ASN A 134 -4.76 3.34 11.54
N ALA A 135 -5.02 4.63 11.76
CA ALA A 135 -3.95 5.63 11.93
C ALA A 135 -2.94 5.29 13.04
N ILE A 136 -3.30 4.48 14.03
CA ILE A 136 -2.40 4.06 15.10
C ILE A 136 -1.71 2.75 14.73
N SER A 137 -2.49 1.71 14.39
CA SER A 137 -1.95 0.36 14.19
C SER A 137 -1.10 0.22 12.93
N VAL A 138 -1.25 1.10 11.92
CA VAL A 138 -0.45 1.04 10.68
C VAL A 138 1.05 1.14 10.96
N LEU A 139 1.45 2.00 11.92
CA LEU A 139 2.86 2.24 12.28
C LEU A 139 3.49 1.06 13.01
N HIS A 140 2.65 0.19 13.59
CA HIS A 140 3.13 -1.04 14.20
C HIS A 140 3.13 -2.18 13.18
N THR A 141 2.25 -2.14 12.18
CA THR A 141 2.04 -3.23 11.23
C THR A 141 3.03 -3.25 10.08
N ALA A 142 3.42 -2.09 9.56
CA ALA A 142 4.38 -1.97 8.46
C ALA A 142 5.83 -2.31 8.89
N TYR A 143 6.69 -2.66 7.93
CA TYR A 143 8.12 -2.84 8.24
C TYR A 143 8.73 -1.47 8.62
N PRO A 144 9.48 -1.40 9.74
CA PRO A 144 10.04 -0.15 10.20
C PRO A 144 11.12 0.34 9.24
N CYS A 145 11.06 1.62 8.88
CA CYS A 145 12.19 2.35 8.26
C CYS A 145 12.76 3.42 9.19
N CYS A 146 13.06 3.03 10.43
CA CYS A 146 13.63 3.92 11.44
C CYS A 146 14.84 3.26 12.10
N ARG A 147 15.82 4.07 12.51
CA ARG A 147 17.00 3.57 13.24
C ARG A 147 16.56 3.17 14.66
N LEU A 148 17.14 2.11 15.21
CA LEU A 148 16.78 1.56 16.53
C LEU A 148 16.77 2.67 17.61
N GLY A 149 15.60 2.94 18.22
CA GLY A 149 15.47 3.93 19.30
C GLY A 149 15.71 5.39 18.90
N ASN A 150 15.66 5.69 17.60
CA ASN A 150 16.03 6.96 17.01
C ASN A 150 14.99 7.39 15.95
N GLU A 151 15.22 8.56 15.35
CA GLU A 151 14.39 9.14 14.29
C GLU A 151 14.27 8.21 13.06
N CYS A 152 13.12 8.32 12.40
CA CYS A 152 12.89 7.68 11.11
C CYS A 152 13.80 8.28 10.05
N CYS A 153 14.27 7.45 9.13
CA CYS A 153 15.40 7.87 8.30
C CYS A 153 14.95 8.91 7.27
N PRO A 154 15.69 10.02 7.12
CA PRO A 154 15.28 11.14 6.28
C PRO A 154 15.34 10.81 4.78
N THR A 155 16.01 9.73 4.38
CA THR A 155 16.18 9.34 2.97
C THR A 155 16.05 7.84 2.73
N GLU A 156 15.60 7.51 1.52
CA GLU A 156 15.24 6.15 1.07
C GLU A 156 16.40 5.15 1.13
N GLN A 157 17.62 5.62 0.85
CA GLN A 157 18.81 4.77 0.70
C GLN A 157 19.43 4.37 2.05
N GLY A 158 19.09 5.09 3.13
CA GLY A 158 19.78 4.98 4.41
C GLY A 158 19.31 3.83 5.30
N CYS A 159 18.02 3.49 5.29
CA CYS A 159 17.45 2.58 6.30
C CYS A 159 16.31 1.66 5.84
N CYS A 160 15.63 1.97 4.72
CA CYS A 160 14.46 1.19 4.28
C CYS A 160 14.83 0.00 3.40
N SER A 161 16.13 -0.28 3.20
CA SER A 161 16.56 -1.36 2.33
C SER A 161 16.33 -2.72 2.97
N GLU A 162 15.96 -3.69 2.13
CA GLU A 162 15.76 -5.09 2.50
C GLU A 162 16.90 -5.60 3.39
N ASN A 163 18.17 -5.46 2.94
CA ASN A 163 19.34 -5.89 3.70
C ASN A 163 19.47 -5.27 5.11
N ARG A 164 18.94 -4.06 5.36
CA ARG A 164 18.99 -3.44 6.68
C ARG A 164 17.87 -3.94 7.57
N ILE A 165 16.67 -4.14 7.02
CA ILE A 165 15.53 -4.70 7.74
C ILE A 165 15.74 -6.17 8.07
N LEU A 166 16.32 -6.96 7.16
CA LEU A 166 16.74 -8.34 7.43
C LEU A 166 17.75 -8.40 8.58
N ARG A 167 18.77 -7.52 8.58
CA ARG A 167 19.74 -7.42 9.68
C ARG A 167 19.09 -7.01 11.01
N TRP A 168 18.14 -6.08 10.98
CA TRP A 168 17.38 -5.70 12.17
C TRP A 168 16.56 -6.88 12.72
N ALA A 169 15.87 -7.62 11.84
CA ALA A 169 15.07 -8.77 12.22
C ALA A 169 15.93 -9.89 12.82
N SER A 170 17.09 -10.18 12.22
CA SER A 170 18.03 -11.20 12.71
C SER A 170 18.62 -10.83 14.07
N GLN A 171 19.01 -9.56 14.27
CA GLN A 171 19.59 -9.08 15.54
C GLN A 171 18.62 -9.17 16.72
N ARG A 172 17.32 -9.03 16.47
CA ARG A 172 16.29 -9.12 17.52
C ARG A 172 15.79 -10.54 17.78
N ASN A 173 16.39 -11.54 17.12
CA ASN A 173 15.86 -12.90 17.11
C ASN A 173 14.36 -12.86 16.81
N ALA A 174 13.96 -12.06 15.82
CA ALA A 174 12.56 -11.79 15.48
C ALA A 174 11.86 -13.02 14.89
N THR A 175 12.31 -14.23 15.17
CA THR A 175 11.67 -15.51 14.83
C THR A 175 10.21 -15.55 15.27
N SER A 176 9.85 -14.75 16.27
CA SER A 176 8.49 -14.55 16.74
C SER A 176 7.94 -13.19 16.28
N PRO A 177 6.65 -13.11 15.89
CA PRO A 177 6.01 -11.85 15.57
C PRO A 177 6.10 -10.88 16.76
N PRO A 178 6.14 -9.56 16.52
CA PRO A 178 6.14 -8.56 17.58
C PRO A 178 5.06 -8.86 18.63
N ARG A 179 5.37 -8.68 19.93
CA ARG A 179 4.49 -9.06 21.06
C ARG A 179 3.03 -8.58 20.94
N TRP A 180 2.77 -7.44 20.29
CA TRP A 180 1.42 -6.91 20.08
C TRP A 180 0.59 -7.72 19.05
N ARG A 181 1.20 -8.57 18.22
CA ARG A 181 0.48 -9.54 17.37
C ARG A 181 0.14 -10.85 18.10
N GLN A 182 0.95 -11.25 19.08
CA GLN A 182 0.65 -12.43 19.90
C GLN A 182 -0.67 -12.27 20.68
N GLN A 183 -1.06 -11.03 20.99
CA GLN A 183 -2.32 -10.69 21.66
C GLN A 183 -3.57 -10.77 20.76
N HIS A 184 -3.42 -10.93 19.45
CA HIS A 184 -4.55 -11.02 18.50
C HIS A 184 -4.70 -12.40 17.85
N GLY A 185 -3.97 -13.40 18.33
CA GLY A 185 -4.19 -14.80 17.95
C GLY A 185 -3.91 -15.11 16.48
N ASP A 186 -3.05 -14.33 15.81
CA ASP A 186 -2.65 -14.56 14.41
C ASP A 186 -1.30 -15.29 14.35
N PRO A 187 -1.27 -16.61 14.08
CA PRO A 187 -0.06 -17.42 14.06
C PRO A 187 0.70 -17.35 12.72
N SER A 188 0.22 -16.58 11.74
CA SER A 188 0.73 -16.64 10.36
C SER A 188 2.11 -16.00 10.19
N TRP A 189 2.54 -15.10 11.07
CA TRP A 189 3.78 -14.35 10.90
C TRP A 189 4.93 -14.98 11.67
N THR A 190 5.94 -15.45 10.94
CA THR A 190 7.27 -15.75 11.50
C THR A 190 8.27 -14.86 10.76
N ALA A 191 9.35 -14.38 11.38
CA ALA A 191 10.47 -13.82 10.59
C ALA A 191 11.04 -14.84 9.60
N ARG A 192 10.66 -16.12 9.73
CA ARG A 192 10.79 -17.11 8.67
C ARG A 192 10.14 -16.66 7.37
N GLN A 193 8.97 -16.03 7.33
CA GLN A 193 8.42 -15.49 6.06
C GLN A 193 9.26 -14.33 5.50
N ILE A 194 9.81 -13.44 6.34
CA ILE A 194 10.76 -12.42 5.86
C ILE A 194 12.05 -13.05 5.28
N LEU A 195 12.48 -14.19 5.84
CA LEU A 195 13.73 -14.88 5.47
C LEU A 195 13.56 -16.03 4.45
N GLU A 196 12.35 -16.56 4.29
CA GLU A 196 11.96 -17.74 3.48
C GLU A 196 10.92 -17.40 2.41
N VAL A 197 10.32 -16.20 2.37
CA VAL A 197 9.76 -15.72 1.10
C VAL A 197 10.92 -15.81 0.13
N PRO A 198 10.87 -16.72 -0.87
CA PRO A 198 11.85 -16.68 -1.94
C PRO A 198 11.62 -15.32 -2.54
N THR A 199 12.54 -14.39 -2.26
CA THR A 199 12.60 -13.04 -2.83
C THR A 199 11.77 -13.04 -4.11
N PHE A 200 10.59 -12.43 -4.13
CA PHE A 200 9.78 -12.35 -5.36
C PHE A 200 10.56 -11.56 -6.45
N LYS A 201 11.69 -10.93 -6.06
CA LYS A 201 12.76 -10.49 -6.97
C LYS A 201 13.45 -11.61 -7.76
N ARG A 202 13.57 -12.85 -7.25
CA ARG A 202 14.05 -14.01 -8.02
C ARG A 202 13.04 -14.47 -9.05
N SER A 203 11.73 -14.38 -8.82
CA SER A 203 10.74 -14.66 -9.88
C SER A 203 10.76 -13.57 -10.96
N ASN A 204 11.07 -12.32 -10.64
CA ASN A 204 11.28 -11.29 -11.68
C ASN A 204 12.63 -11.43 -12.43
N GLN A 205 13.69 -11.94 -11.81
CA GLN A 205 14.91 -12.33 -12.56
C GLN A 205 14.71 -13.61 -13.37
N TRP A 206 13.94 -14.56 -12.87
CA TRP A 206 13.57 -15.79 -13.59
C TRP A 206 12.62 -15.48 -14.75
N MET A 207 11.64 -14.58 -14.56
CA MET A 207 10.77 -14.08 -15.62
C MET A 207 11.54 -13.22 -16.64
N LYS A 208 12.52 -12.38 -16.23
CA LYS A 208 13.44 -11.74 -17.19
C LYS A 208 14.25 -12.77 -18.00
N GLY A 209 14.67 -13.88 -17.38
CA GLY A 209 15.33 -14.98 -18.06
C GLY A 209 14.41 -15.85 -18.93
N VAL A 210 13.12 -15.97 -18.59
CA VAL A 210 12.11 -16.67 -19.40
C VAL A 210 11.66 -15.82 -20.58
N TRP A 211 11.41 -14.53 -20.39
CA TRP A 211 11.11 -13.57 -21.46
C TRP A 211 12.32 -13.37 -22.40
N GLY A 212 13.55 -13.32 -21.87
CA GLY A 212 14.77 -13.28 -22.68
C GLY A 212 15.01 -14.57 -23.49
N ARG A 213 14.53 -15.73 -23.02
CA ARG A 213 14.58 -16.99 -23.79
C ARG A 213 13.47 -17.11 -24.82
N MET A 214 12.29 -16.54 -24.56
CA MET A 214 11.19 -16.51 -25.54
C MET A 214 11.47 -15.56 -26.73
N HIS A 215 12.22 -14.47 -26.53
CA HIS A 215 12.62 -13.58 -27.62
C HIS A 215 13.71 -14.14 -28.54
N ASN A 216 14.53 -15.08 -28.06
CA ASN A 216 15.59 -15.72 -28.85
C ASN A 216 15.15 -17.02 -29.53
N SER A 217 13.88 -17.41 -29.42
CA SER A 217 13.31 -18.59 -30.08
C SER A 217 12.41 -18.25 -31.28
N GLN A 218 12.52 -17.03 -31.83
CA GLN A 218 11.86 -16.61 -33.08
C GLN A 218 12.84 -16.03 -34.12
N LEU A 219 14.08 -16.53 -34.16
CA LEU A 219 15.00 -16.36 -35.29
C LEU A 219 15.59 -17.71 -35.67
#